data_AF-A0A016W404-F1
#
_entry.id   AF-A0A016W404-F1
#
_cell.length_a   1.000
_cell.length_b   1.000
_cell.length_c   1.000
_cell.angle_alpha   90.00
_cell.angle_beta   90.00
_cell.angle_gamma   90.00
#
_symmetry.space_group_name_H-M   'P 1'
#
loop_
_entity.id
_entity.type
_entity.pdbx_description
1 polymer ?
#
loop_
_entity_poly.entity_id
_entity_poly.type
_entity_poly.pdbx_seq_one_letter_code
_entity_poly.pdbx_strand_id
1 'polypeptide(L)'
;MIPIFADQPRNAKMLAKHGGGIVLTKSALENSKELRDSLLTIFNDASYSQNAKRLSEMLLNQPIGPKQLIIRHSEFAAKFGRLPNLDSYGRQLPFIQYHLLDIILAIASVIAMTAYVIFRLISRCFSISVKTKKD
;
A
#
# COMPACT_ATOMS: atom_id res chain seq x y z
N MET A 1 -14.90 5.84 -10.12
CA MET A 1 -13.47 5.93 -10.51
C MET A 1 -12.97 4.57 -10.95
N ILE A 2 -12.23 4.52 -12.06
CA ILE A 2 -11.59 3.29 -12.55
C ILE A 2 -10.08 3.54 -12.50
N PRO A 3 -9.37 3.07 -11.46
CA PRO A 3 -7.95 3.32 -11.31
C PRO A 3 -7.13 2.42 -12.23
N ILE A 4 -6.12 2.99 -12.89
CA ILE A 4 -5.26 2.28 -13.85
C ILE A 4 -3.88 2.01 -13.26
N PHE A 5 -3.20 3.00 -12.67
CA PHE A 5 -1.87 2.81 -12.08
C PHE A 5 -1.51 3.88 -11.03
N ALA A 6 -0.36 3.71 -10.38
CA ALA A 6 0.25 4.61 -9.41
C ALA A 6 -0.63 4.90 -8.20
N ASP A 7 -0.99 6.17 -8.00
CA ASP A 7 -1.72 6.68 -6.85
C ASP A 7 -3.23 6.55 -7.02
N GLN A 8 -3.71 6.32 -8.25
CA GLN A 8 -5.14 6.22 -8.55
C GLN A 8 -5.87 5.17 -7.71
N PRO A 9 -5.35 3.94 -7.47
CA PRO A 9 -6.05 2.96 -6.64
C PRO A 9 -6.25 3.44 -5.20
N ARG A 10 -5.25 4.13 -4.63
CA ARG A 10 -5.31 4.70 -3.28
C ARG A 10 -6.30 5.86 -3.25
N ASN A 11 -6.23 6.78 -4.20
CA ASN A 11 -7.10 7.94 -4.28
C ASN A 11 -8.57 7.54 -4.53
N ALA A 12 -8.81 6.54 -5.38
CA ALA A 12 -10.14 6.00 -5.64
C ALA A 12 -10.77 5.39 -4.38
N LYS A 13 -10.00 4.59 -3.63
CA LYS A 13 -10.47 4.04 -2.34
C LYS A 13 -10.73 5.14 -1.31
N MET A 14 -9.90 6.18 -1.27
CA MET A 14 -10.12 7.33 -0.40
C MET A 14 -11.42 8.06 -0.76
N LEU A 15 -11.65 8.35 -2.04
CA LEU A 15 -12.88 9.00 -2.51
C LEU A 15 -14.12 8.17 -2.17
N ALA A 16 -14.06 6.86 -2.37
CA ALA A 16 -15.15 5.95 -2.02
C ALA A 16 -15.39 5.87 -0.50
N LYS A 17 -14.33 5.87 0.32
CA LYS A 17 -14.44 5.93 1.78
C LYS A 17 -15.17 7.19 2.25
N HIS A 18 -15.03 8.30 1.53
CA HIS A 18 -15.74 9.55 1.81
C HIS A 18 -17.10 9.65 1.10
N GLY A 19 -17.60 8.57 0.49
CA GLY A 19 -18.90 8.56 -0.20
C GLY A 19 -18.94 9.43 -1.46
N GLY A 20 -17.78 9.79 -2.02
CA GLY A 20 -17.67 10.64 -3.21
C GLY A 20 -17.66 9.86 -4.53
N GLY A 21 -17.73 8.53 -4.50
CA GLY A 21 -17.84 7.72 -5.71
C GLY A 21 -17.67 6.22 -5.49
N ILE A 22 -17.91 5.45 -6.54
CA ILE A 22 -17.74 3.99 -6.58
C ILE A 22 -16.40 3.65 -7.24
N VAL A 23 -15.67 2.66 -6.74
CA VAL A 23 -14.44 2.15 -7.37
C VAL A 23 -14.76 0.93 -8.22
N LEU A 24 -14.42 0.99 -9.50
CA LEU A 24 -14.53 -0.14 -10.43
C LEU A 24 -13.15 -0.55 -10.91
N THR A 25 -12.90 -1.84 -11.07
CA THR A 25 -11.65 -2.33 -11.66
C THR A 25 -11.67 -2.16 -13.18
N LYS A 26 -10.50 -2.23 -13.82
CA LYS A 26 -10.43 -2.22 -15.29
C LYS A 26 -11.22 -3.37 -15.92
N SER A 27 -11.18 -4.57 -15.31
CA SER A 27 -11.92 -5.74 -15.79
C SER A 27 -13.44 -5.58 -15.67
N ALA A 28 -13.93 -4.80 -14.70
CA ALA A 28 -15.36 -4.52 -14.56
C ALA A 28 -15.94 -3.73 -15.75
N LEU A 29 -15.09 -3.08 -16.56
CA LEU A 29 -15.55 -2.38 -17.78
C LEU A 29 -16.02 -3.34 -18.88
N GLU A 30 -15.56 -4.58 -18.88
CA GLU A 30 -16.03 -5.61 -19.83
C GLU A 30 -17.49 -5.99 -19.53
N ASN A 31 -17.93 -5.79 -18.28
CA ASN A 31 -19.28 -6.07 -17.83
C ASN A 31 -20.17 -4.82 -17.93
N SER A 32 -20.89 -4.69 -19.05
CA SER A 32 -21.80 -3.57 -19.30
C SER A 32 -22.89 -3.42 -18.24
N LYS A 33 -23.32 -4.52 -17.60
CA LYS A 33 -24.33 -4.50 -16.54
C LYS A 33 -23.78 -3.87 -15.27
N GLU A 34 -22.59 -4.29 -14.82
CA GLU A 34 -21.93 -3.75 -13.62
C GLU A 34 -21.65 -2.25 -13.76
N LEU A 35 -21.20 -1.81 -14.94
CA LEU A 35 -21.00 -0.39 -15.23
C LEU A 35 -22.32 0.39 -15.18
N ARG A 36 -23.38 -0.14 -15.81
CA ARG A 36 -24.71 0.48 -15.80
C ARG A 36 -25.27 0.61 -14.38
N ASP A 37 -25.22 -0.46 -13.61
CA ASP A 37 -25.75 -0.49 -12.24
C ASP A 37 -25.00 0.50 -11.33
N SER A 38 -23.69 0.62 -11.50
CA SER A 38 -22.86 1.59 -10.79
C SER A 38 -23.22 3.04 -11.14
N LEU A 39 -23.46 3.34 -12.42
CA LEU A 39 -23.90 4.66 -12.87
C LEU A 39 -25.30 5.00 -12.34
N LEU A 40 -26.24 4.06 -12.43
CA LEU A 40 -27.59 4.22 -11.88
C LEU A 40 -27.55 4.47 -10.37
N THR A 41 -26.65 3.80 -9.65
CA THR A 41 -26.46 4.04 -8.22
C THR A 41 -26.03 5.48 -7.96
N ILE A 42 -25.03 5.99 -8.69
CA ILE A 42 -24.55 7.37 -8.54
C ILE A 42 -25.62 8.40 -8.91
N PHE A 43 -26.43 8.14 -9.95
CA PHE A 43 -27.47 9.07 -10.39
C PHE A 43 -28.68 9.12 -9.47
N ASN A 44 -29.06 7.99 -8.87
CA ASN A 44 -30.27 7.90 -8.06
C ASN A 44 -30.01 8.15 -6.56
N ASP A 45 -28.78 7.97 -6.09
CA ASP A 45 -28.41 8.25 -4.70
C ASP A 45 -27.83 9.67 -4.57
N ALA A 46 -28.63 10.57 -4.00
CA ALA A 46 -28.25 11.97 -3.79
C ALA A 46 -27.05 12.14 -2.86
N SER A 47 -26.69 11.14 -2.04
CA SER A 47 -25.56 11.22 -1.11
C SER A 47 -24.24 11.48 -1.85
N TYR A 48 -24.03 10.92 -3.03
CA TYR A 48 -22.83 11.15 -3.84
C TYR A 48 -22.70 12.63 -4.23
N SER A 49 -23.79 13.26 -4.68
CA SER A 49 -23.81 14.68 -5.05
C SER A 49 -23.63 15.58 -3.82
N GLN A 50 -24.28 15.25 -2.71
CA GLN A 50 -24.13 15.99 -1.45
C GLN A 50 -22.70 15.92 -0.90
N ASN A 51 -22.08 14.73 -0.92
CA ASN A 51 -20.69 14.54 -0.51
C ASN A 51 -19.71 15.26 -1.44
N ALA A 52 -19.95 15.25 -2.75
CA ALA A 52 -19.16 16.00 -3.72
C ALA A 52 -19.25 17.52 -3.48
N LYS A 53 -20.47 18.04 -3.23
CA LYS A 53 -20.68 19.45 -2.91
C LYS A 53 -19.99 19.84 -1.60
N ARG A 54 -20.15 19.03 -0.55
CA ARG A 54 -19.47 19.23 0.74
C ARG A 54 -17.96 19.24 0.58
N LEU A 55 -17.40 18.31 -0.18
CA LEU A 55 -15.96 18.27 -0.46
C LEU A 55 -15.50 19.54 -1.21
N SER A 56 -16.27 19.97 -2.20
CA SER A 56 -16.00 21.22 -2.92
C SER A 56 -15.99 22.43 -1.98
N GLU A 57 -16.99 22.56 -1.11
CA GLU A 57 -17.06 23.62 -0.10
C GLU A 57 -15.86 23.60 0.84
N MET A 58 -15.43 22.42 1.30
CA MET A 58 -14.23 22.26 2.13
C MET A 58 -12.93 22.67 1.41
N LEU A 59 -12.81 22.35 0.12
CA LEU A 59 -11.62 22.69 -0.68
C LEU A 59 -11.54 24.18 -0.98
N LEU A 60 -12.68 24.85 -1.19
CA LEU A 60 -12.75 26.29 -1.40
C LEU A 60 -12.52 27.09 -0.12
N ASN A 61 -12.94 26.55 1.04
CA ASN A 61 -12.85 27.21 2.34
C ASN A 61 -11.74 26.62 3.23
N GLN A 62 -10.62 26.20 2.63
CA GLN A 62 -9.47 25.74 3.42
C GLN A 62 -8.97 26.87 4.37
N PRO A 63 -8.58 26.56 5.61
CA PRO A 63 -8.14 27.58 6.59
C PRO A 63 -6.97 28.44 6.12
N ILE A 64 -6.11 27.90 5.25
CA ILE A 64 -5.00 28.62 4.62
C ILE A 64 -5.18 28.50 3.11
N GLY A 65 -5.32 29.63 2.44
CA GLY A 65 -5.51 29.64 0.99
C GLY A 65 -4.29 29.10 0.23
N PRO A 66 -4.47 28.44 -0.93
CA PRO A 66 -3.38 27.82 -1.69
C PRO A 66 -2.23 28.79 -2.03
N LYS A 67 -2.56 30.03 -2.38
CA LYS A 67 -1.57 31.10 -2.68
C LYS A 67 -0.68 31.37 -1.47
N GLN A 68 -1.29 31.56 -0.29
CA GLN A 68 -0.54 31.84 0.93
C GLN A 68 0.29 30.64 1.36
N LEU A 69 -0.24 29.42 1.18
CA LEU A 69 0.47 28.18 1.48
C LEU A 69 1.76 28.07 0.65
N ILE A 70 1.68 28.33 -0.66
CA ILE A 70 2.85 28.32 -1.55
C ILE A 70 3.87 29.37 -1.10
N ILE A 71 3.45 30.62 -0.89
CA ILE A 71 4.36 31.70 -0.47
C ILE A 71 5.10 31.32 0.82
N ARG A 72 4.37 30.87 1.85
CA ARG A 72 4.98 30.48 3.13
C ARG A 72 5.96 29.33 3.00
N HIS A 73 5.63 28.30 2.21
CA HIS A 73 6.56 27.18 1.99
C HIS A 73 7.79 27.59 1.18
N SER A 74 7.62 28.47 0.18
CA SER A 74 8.74 29.03 -0.59
C SER A 74 9.66 29.89 0.27
N GLU A 75 9.13 30.80 1.09
CA GLU A 75 9.91 31.62 2.02
C GLU A 75 10.65 30.76 3.05
N PHE A 76 9.98 29.74 3.59
CA PHE A 76 10.59 28.78 4.50
C PHE A 76 11.75 28.03 3.84
N ALA A 77 11.56 27.53 2.62
CA ALA A 77 12.60 26.86 1.86
C ALA A 77 13.77 27.82 1.51
N ALA A 78 13.48 29.07 1.14
CA ALA A 78 14.52 30.06 0.86
C ALA A 78 15.34 30.42 2.11
N LYS A 79 14.69 30.49 3.28
CA LYS A 79 15.34 30.83 4.56
C LYS A 79 16.21 29.72 5.12
N PHE A 80 15.76 28.46 5.04
CA PHE A 80 16.43 27.33 5.69
C PHE A 80 17.13 26.37 4.72
N GLY A 81 16.87 26.49 3.42
CA GLY A 81 17.48 25.66 2.39
C GLY A 81 17.13 24.17 2.55
N ARG A 82 18.15 23.32 2.47
CA ARG A 82 17.98 21.86 2.53
C ARG A 82 17.75 21.44 3.98
N LEU A 83 16.68 20.66 4.20
CA LEU A 83 16.31 20.15 5.52
C LEU A 83 16.54 18.63 5.55
N PRO A 84 17.65 18.14 6.14
CA PRO A 84 18.00 16.71 6.13
C PRO A 84 16.92 15.82 6.73
N ASN A 85 16.21 16.32 7.74
CA ASN A 85 15.13 15.60 8.42
C ASN A 85 13.86 15.42 7.57
N LEU A 86 13.69 16.18 6.48
CA LEU A 86 12.60 16.00 5.51
C LEU A 86 13.03 15.15 4.30
N ASP A 87 14.31 14.78 4.20
CA ASP A 87 14.78 13.85 3.19
C ASP A 87 14.58 12.43 3.72
N SER A 88 13.85 11.59 2.98
CA SER A 88 13.67 10.20 3.40
C SER A 88 15.00 9.48 3.33
N TYR A 89 15.50 9.02 4.49
CA TYR A 89 16.79 8.32 4.57
C TYR A 89 16.86 7.09 3.66
N GLY A 90 15.71 6.46 3.39
CA GLY A 90 15.61 5.35 2.45
C GLY A 90 16.14 5.65 1.04
N ARG A 91 16.12 6.91 0.60
CA ARG A 91 16.68 7.32 -0.70
C ARG A 91 18.19 7.14 -0.78
N GLN A 92 18.88 7.21 0.35
CA GLN A 92 20.34 7.13 0.44
C GLN A 92 20.81 5.69 0.67
N LEU A 93 19.91 4.75 0.94
CA LEU A 93 20.25 3.37 1.23
C LEU A 93 20.58 2.59 -0.06
N PRO A 94 21.66 1.79 -0.07
CA PRO A 94 21.94 0.86 -1.16
C PRO A 94 20.87 -0.24 -1.23
N PHE A 95 20.68 -0.83 -2.41
CA PHE A 95 19.64 -1.83 -2.68
C PHE A 95 19.55 -2.95 -1.63
N ILE A 96 20.70 -3.46 -1.17
CA ILE A 96 20.79 -4.53 -0.16
C ILE A 96 20.19 -4.09 1.18
N GLN A 97 20.58 -2.91 1.68
CA GLN A 97 20.08 -2.39 2.96
C GLN A 97 18.62 -1.95 2.85
N TYR A 98 18.24 -1.33 1.74
CA TYR A 98 16.86 -0.89 1.51
C TYR A 98 15.87 -2.06 1.58
N HIS A 99 16.24 -3.23 1.04
CA HIS A 99 15.42 -4.44 1.04
C HIS A 99 15.77 -5.42 2.17
N LEU A 100 16.70 -5.06 3.08
CA LEU A 100 17.13 -5.88 4.22
C LEU A 100 17.54 -7.32 3.85
N LEU A 101 18.24 -7.48 2.70
CA LEU A 101 18.55 -8.81 2.16
C LEU A 101 19.50 -9.61 3.06
N ASP A 102 20.40 -8.93 3.76
CA ASP A 102 21.29 -9.51 4.76
C ASP A 102 20.51 -10.13 5.93
N ILE A 103 19.50 -9.43 6.44
CA ILE A 103 18.62 -9.92 7.51
C ILE A 103 17.76 -11.08 7.03
N ILE A 104 17.19 -11.00 5.83
CA ILE A 104 16.40 -12.08 5.24
C ILE A 104 17.25 -13.34 5.09
N LEU A 105 18.49 -13.20 4.61
CA LEU A 105 19.41 -14.32 4.44
C LEU A 105 19.81 -14.93 5.80
N ALA A 106 20.06 -14.11 6.82
CA ALA A 106 20.31 -14.59 8.18
C ALA A 106 19.13 -15.41 8.72
N ILE A 107 17.90 -14.90 8.61
CA ILE A 107 16.68 -15.60 9.06
C ILE A 107 16.49 -16.91 8.27
N ALA A 108 16.65 -16.87 6.95
CA ALA A 108 16.53 -18.06 6.10
C ALA A 108 17.58 -19.13 6.47
N SER A 109 18.81 -18.72 6.78
CA SER A 109 19.88 -19.64 7.18
C SER A 109 19.56 -20.37 8.48
N VAL A 110 19.00 -19.66 9.47
CA VAL A 110 18.57 -20.25 10.74
C VAL A 110 17.45 -21.26 10.50
N ILE A 111 16.42 -20.89 9.74
CA ILE A 111 15.31 -21.80 9.40
C ILE A 111 15.81 -23.05 8.69
N ALA A 112 16.70 -22.90 7.70
CA ALA A 112 17.27 -24.01 6.95
C ALA A 112 18.10 -24.94 7.85
N MET A 113 18.88 -24.37 8.76
CA MET A 113 19.70 -25.14 9.72
C MET A 113 18.82 -25.92 10.70
N THR A 114 17.78 -25.30 11.25
CA THR A 114 16.81 -25.98 12.12
C THR A 114 16.10 -27.12 11.37
N ALA A 115 15.64 -26.88 10.14
CA ALA A 115 15.00 -27.91 9.31
C ALA A 115 15.96 -29.07 9.01
N TYR A 116 17.23 -28.77 8.69
CA TYR A 116 18.26 -29.78 8.46
C TYR A 116 18.51 -30.65 9.70
N VAL A 117 18.60 -30.04 10.89
CA VAL A 117 18.76 -30.77 12.16
C VAL A 117 17.57 -31.68 12.42
N ILE A 118 16.34 -31.18 12.26
CA ILE A 118 15.11 -31.97 12.43
C ILE A 118 15.10 -33.15 11.46
N PHE A 119 15.40 -32.92 10.18
CA PHE A 119 15.47 -33.98 9.18
C PHE A 119 16.51 -35.05 9.53
N ARG A 120 17.69 -34.65 10.02
CA ARG A 120 18.74 -35.56 10.48
C ARG A 120 18.32 -36.38 11.70
N LEU A 121 17.63 -35.77 12.66
CA LEU A 121 17.10 -36.47 13.83
C LEU A 121 16.03 -37.49 13.44
N ILE A 122 15.07 -37.10 12.58
CA ILE A 122 14.02 -37.98 12.09
C ILE A 122 14.61 -39.17 11.31
N SER A 123 15.50 -38.92 10.36
CA SER A 123 16.16 -39.99 9.56
C SER A 123 17.00 -40.95 10.42
N ARG A 124 17.64 -40.45 11.48
CA ARG A 124 18.32 -41.28 12.49
C ARG A 124 17.33 -42.15 13.27
N CYS A 125 16.22 -41.58 13.75
CA CYS A 125 15.17 -42.33 14.45
C CYS A 125 14.56 -43.43 13.57
N PHE A 126 14.26 -43.14 12.30
CA PHE A 126 13.77 -44.14 11.35
C PHE A 126 14.80 -45.26 11.09
N SER A 127 16.07 -44.91 10.95
CA SER A 127 17.14 -45.89 10.71
C SER A 127 17.37 -46.81 11.92
N ILE A 128 17.23 -46.29 13.14
CA ILE A 128 17.29 -47.09 14.38
C ILE A 128 16.06 -48.01 14.47
N SER A 129 14.86 -47.48 14.22
CA SER A 129 13.62 -48.27 14.29
C SER A 129 13.56 -49.39 13.25
N VAL A 130 14.20 -49.23 12.08
CA VAL A 130 14.34 -50.29 11.07
C VAL A 130 15.33 -51.38 11.49
N LYS A 131 16.41 -51.03 12.20
CA LYS A 131 17.35 -52.03 12.76
C LYS A 131 16.69 -52.87 13.86
N THR A 132 15.99 -52.25 14.80
CA THR A 132 15.30 -52.96 15.91
C THR A 132 14.17 -53.88 15.45
N LYS A 133 13.63 -53.68 14.24
CA LYS A 133 12.57 -54.55 13.67
C LYS A 133 13.12 -55.77 12.91
N LYS A 134 14.44 -55.85 12.75
CA LYS A 134 15.13 -56.90 11.97
C LYS A 134 15.87 -57.91 12.85
N ASP A 135 16.03 -57.60 14.13
CA ASP A 135 16.43 -58.52 15.22
C ASP A 135 15.17 -59.13 15.86
#